data_AF-A0A935V2T7-F1
#
_entry.id   AF-A0A935V2T7-F1
#
_cell.length_a   1.000
_cell.length_b   1.000
_cell.length_c   1.000
_cell.angle_alpha   90.00
_cell.angle_beta   90.00
_cell.angle_gamma   90.00
#
_symmetry.space_group_name_H-M   'P 1'
#
loop_
_entity.id
_entity.type
_entity.pdbx_description
1 polymer ?
#
loop_
_entity_poly.entity_id
_entity_poly.type
_entity_poly.pdbx_seq_one_letter_code
_entity_poly.pdbx_strand_id
1 'polypeptide(L)'
;MLEVSLSGGLTREVRVLADPDRLERFDVSFNDLTMALRAENVNIPSGNVDAGRGDYLLRVPAELATADDLRGVPVKNVGERTVFVGDVARVVDGYAERSTISPGRTASPRSPRRQNRRGEPHRARRRRQGRHDHRR
;
A
#
# COMPACT_ATOMS: atom_id res chain seq x y z
N MET A 1 9.63 11.30 32.74
CA MET A 1 9.06 10.84 31.45
C MET A 1 9.64 9.48 31.15
N LEU A 2 8.84 8.43 31.34
CA LEU A 2 9.14 7.08 30.89
C LEU A 2 7.88 6.61 30.17
N GLU A 3 7.83 6.83 28.87
CA GLU A 3 6.88 6.16 28.00
C GLU A 3 7.64 5.01 27.35
N VAL A 4 7.69 3.89 28.06
CA VAL A 4 8.12 2.62 27.51
C VAL A 4 6.84 1.89 27.12
N SER A 5 6.31 2.21 25.95
CA SER A 5 5.31 1.37 25.28
C SER A 5 6.03 0.24 24.55
N LEU A 6 6.77 -0.58 25.30
CA LEU A 6 7.13 -1.93 24.83
C LEU A 6 5.96 -2.86 25.15
N SER A 7 4.87 -2.70 24.42
CA SER A 7 3.91 -3.79 24.24
C SER A 7 4.43 -4.68 23.11
N GLY A 8 5.61 -5.29 23.34
CA GLY A 8 6.25 -6.25 22.45
C GLY A 8 5.57 -7.61 22.49
N GLY A 9 4.25 -7.64 22.33
CA GLY A 9 3.47 -8.86 22.19
C GLY A 9 3.33 -9.20 20.73
N LEU A 10 3.37 -10.50 20.39
CA LEU A 10 2.99 -10.99 19.09
C LEU A 10 1.68 -10.32 18.66
N THR A 11 1.71 -9.43 17.65
CA THR A 11 0.49 -8.80 17.15
C THR A 11 -0.33 -9.87 16.47
N ARG A 12 -1.51 -10.17 16.98
CA ARG A 12 -2.40 -11.14 16.33
C ARG A 12 -2.79 -10.60 14.96
N GLU A 13 -2.66 -11.44 13.95
CA GLU A 13 -3.08 -11.12 12.59
C GLU A 13 -3.91 -12.26 12.03
N VAL A 14 -4.82 -11.93 11.14
CA VAL A 14 -5.59 -12.87 10.36
C VAL A 14 -5.07 -12.82 8.94
N ARG A 15 -4.69 -13.99 8.43
CA ARG A 15 -4.16 -14.21 7.09
C ARG A 15 -5.30 -14.74 6.22
N VAL A 16 -5.63 -13.99 5.17
CA VAL A 16 -6.60 -14.38 4.15
C VAL A 16 -5.81 -14.88 2.95
N LEU A 17 -5.86 -16.18 2.70
CA LEU A 17 -5.20 -16.86 1.59
C LEU A 17 -6.22 -17.02 0.47
N ALA A 18 -6.22 -16.12 -0.51
CA ALA A 18 -7.13 -16.22 -1.65
C ALA A 18 -6.57 -17.16 -2.70
N ASP A 19 -7.41 -18.12 -3.10
CA ASP A 19 -7.10 -19.18 -4.04
C ASP A 19 -7.57 -18.73 -5.44
N PRO A 20 -6.67 -18.59 -6.43
CA PRO A 20 -7.01 -18.10 -7.75
C PRO A 20 -7.99 -19.01 -8.47
N ASP A 21 -7.89 -20.34 -8.31
CA ASP A 21 -8.84 -21.28 -8.91
C ASP A 21 -10.26 -21.04 -8.37
N ARG A 22 -10.40 -20.71 -7.08
CA ARG A 22 -11.71 -20.39 -6.50
C ARG A 22 -12.20 -19.03 -6.97
N LEU A 23 -11.34 -18.02 -6.95
CA LEU A 23 -11.65 -16.68 -7.44
C LEU A 23 -12.19 -16.72 -8.87
N GLU A 24 -11.53 -17.45 -9.77
CA GLU A 24 -11.98 -17.63 -11.16
C GLU A 24 -13.31 -18.38 -11.25
N ARG A 25 -13.52 -19.44 -10.45
CA ARG A 25 -14.79 -20.20 -10.43
C ARG A 25 -15.98 -19.36 -10.00
N PHE A 26 -15.77 -18.43 -9.09
CA PHE A 26 -16.81 -17.54 -8.57
C PHE A 26 -16.89 -16.21 -9.34
N ASP A 27 -16.13 -16.03 -10.44
CA ASP A 27 -16.06 -14.77 -11.20
C ASP A 27 -15.69 -13.56 -10.29
N VAL A 28 -14.83 -13.77 -9.31
CA VAL A 28 -14.37 -12.75 -8.36
C VAL A 28 -12.91 -12.42 -8.63
N SER A 29 -12.59 -11.14 -8.79
CA SER A 29 -11.19 -10.72 -8.92
C SER A 29 -10.55 -10.50 -7.55
N PHE A 30 -9.23 -10.64 -7.46
CA PHE A 30 -8.49 -10.28 -6.25
C PHE A 30 -8.71 -8.81 -5.82
N ASN A 31 -8.91 -7.92 -6.79
CA ASN A 31 -9.27 -6.53 -6.52
C ASN A 31 -10.65 -6.40 -5.86
N ASP A 32 -11.65 -7.19 -6.28
CA ASP A 32 -12.99 -7.17 -5.67
C ASP A 32 -12.91 -7.60 -4.21
N LEU A 33 -12.14 -8.66 -3.92
CA LEU A 33 -11.88 -9.11 -2.55
C LEU A 33 -11.21 -8.01 -1.71
N THR A 34 -10.21 -7.33 -2.27
CA THR A 34 -9.53 -6.22 -1.59
C THR A 34 -10.48 -5.04 -1.34
N MET A 35 -11.35 -4.73 -2.30
CA MET A 35 -12.31 -3.63 -2.19
C MET A 35 -13.41 -3.94 -1.17
N ALA A 36 -13.94 -5.15 -1.17
CA ALA A 36 -14.95 -5.59 -0.19
C ALA A 36 -14.43 -5.49 1.24
N LEU A 37 -13.19 -5.95 1.47
CA LEU A 37 -12.56 -5.85 2.77
C LEU A 37 -12.32 -4.39 3.20
N ARG A 38 -11.94 -3.51 2.27
CA ARG A 38 -11.83 -2.07 2.55
C ARG A 38 -13.18 -1.41 2.82
N ALA A 39 -14.24 -1.88 2.15
CA ALA A 39 -15.60 -1.36 2.30
C ALA A 39 -16.17 -1.66 3.69
N GLU A 40 -15.81 -2.81 4.28
CA GLU A 40 -16.11 -3.17 5.68
C GLU A 40 -15.30 -2.37 6.72
N ASN A 41 -14.74 -1.21 6.34
CA ASN A 41 -13.89 -0.36 7.18
C ASN A 41 -12.65 -1.06 7.76
N VAL A 42 -12.30 -2.23 7.23
CA VAL A 42 -11.04 -2.88 7.57
C VAL A 42 -9.94 -2.08 6.89
N ASN A 43 -9.23 -1.26 7.66
CA ASN A 43 -8.10 -0.46 7.20
C ASN A 43 -6.91 -1.36 6.87
N ILE A 44 -7.04 -2.18 5.83
CA ILE A 44 -5.98 -3.06 5.34
C ILE A 44 -4.95 -2.19 4.63
N PRO A 45 -3.70 -2.12 5.13
CA PRO A 45 -2.67 -1.35 4.46
C PRO A 45 -2.36 -1.99 3.11
N SER A 46 -2.43 -1.18 2.05
CA SER A 46 -2.26 -1.60 0.65
C SER A 46 -0.92 -2.30 0.32
N GLY A 47 0.03 -2.30 1.24
CA GLY A 47 1.36 -2.89 1.09
C GLY A 47 1.53 -4.29 1.68
N ASN A 48 0.48 -4.91 2.24
CA ASN A 48 0.53 -6.25 2.85
C ASN A 48 -0.10 -7.35 1.96
N VAL A 49 -0.20 -7.07 0.65
CA VAL A 49 -0.61 -8.04 -0.35
C VAL A 49 0.65 -8.72 -0.89
N ASP A 50 0.79 -10.03 -0.66
CA ASP A 50 1.80 -10.84 -1.34
C ASP A 50 1.12 -11.67 -2.43
N ALA A 51 1.45 -11.37 -3.69
CA ALA A 51 1.03 -12.16 -4.84
C ALA A 51 2.18 -13.13 -5.17
N GLY A 52 2.19 -14.28 -4.50
CA GLY A 52 3.25 -15.28 -4.60
C GLY A 52 3.03 -16.31 -5.71
N ARG A 53 3.45 -17.56 -5.45
CA ARG A 53 3.28 -18.72 -6.36
C ARG A 53 1.83 -19.23 -6.39
N GLY A 54 0.91 -18.38 -6.83
CA GLY A 54 -0.48 -18.78 -7.06
C GLY A 54 -1.39 -18.67 -5.84
N ASP A 55 -0.98 -18.06 -4.74
CA ASP A 55 -1.89 -17.67 -3.66
C ASP A 55 -1.74 -16.16 -3.43
N TYR A 56 -2.84 -15.47 -3.22
CA TYR A 56 -2.81 -14.08 -2.76
C TYR A 56 -2.95 -14.06 -1.24
N LEU A 57 -1.89 -13.61 -0.55
CA LEU A 57 -1.91 -13.47 0.90
C LEU A 57 -2.25 -12.04 1.27
N LEU A 58 -3.33 -11.87 2.03
CA LEU A 58 -3.71 -10.62 2.64
C LEU A 58 -3.58 -10.72 4.16
N ARG A 59 -2.91 -9.74 4.78
CA ARG A 59 -2.69 -9.70 6.23
C ARG A 59 -3.53 -8.61 6.87
N VAL A 60 -4.36 -9.00 7.83
CA VAL A 60 -5.27 -8.12 8.56
C VAL A 60 -4.94 -8.18 10.05
N PRO A 61 -4.70 -7.05 10.73
CA PRO A 61 -4.55 -7.04 12.19
C PRO A 61 -5.83 -7.59 12.85
N ALA A 62 -5.68 -8.51 13.82
CA ALA A 62 -6.83 -9.07 14.53
C ALA A 62 -7.57 -8.05 15.42
N GLU A 63 -6.98 -6.87 15.61
CA GLU A 63 -7.60 -5.69 16.25
C GLU A 63 -8.66 -5.04 15.36
N LEU A 64 -8.60 -5.23 14.03
CA LEU A 64 -9.56 -4.66 13.08
C LEU A 64 -10.70 -5.62 12.76
N ALA A 65 -10.40 -6.91 12.58
CA ALA A 65 -11.41 -7.92 12.23
C ALA A 65 -10.98 -9.31 12.73
N THR A 66 -11.95 -10.16 13.03
CA THR A 66 -11.72 -11.55 13.43
C THR A 66 -11.75 -12.50 12.23
N ALA A 67 -11.23 -13.72 12.39
CA ALA A 67 -11.27 -14.71 11.32
C ALA A 67 -12.70 -15.10 10.90
N ASP A 68 -13.67 -14.99 11.81
CA ASP A 68 -15.08 -15.25 11.50
C ASP A 68 -15.72 -14.08 10.75
N ASP A 69 -15.47 -12.87 11.23
CA ASP A 69 -15.91 -11.62 10.62
C ASP A 69 -15.44 -11.52 9.17
N LEU A 70 -14.14 -11.77 8.93
CA LEU A 70 -13.57 -11.78 7.60
C LEU A 70 -14.18 -12.83 6.68
N ARG A 71 -14.61 -14.00 7.18
CA ARG A 71 -15.27 -15.03 6.36
C ARG A 71 -16.66 -14.61 5.92
N GLY A 72 -17.37 -13.83 6.75
CA GLY A 72 -18.72 -13.34 6.51
C GLY A 72 -18.79 -12.09 5.62
N VAL A 73 -17.65 -11.53 5.20
CA VAL A 73 -17.64 -10.33 4.35
C VAL A 73 -18.14 -10.67 2.94
N PRO A 74 -19.19 -9.98 2.45
CA PRO A 74 -19.69 -10.16 1.09
C PRO A 74 -18.74 -9.50 0.09
N VAL A 75 -18.24 -10.27 -0.88
CA VAL A 75 -17.31 -9.77 -1.91
C VAL A 75 -18.05 -9.28 -3.14
N LYS A 76 -18.92 -10.14 -3.69
CA LYS A 76 -19.64 -9.87 -4.93
C LYS A 76 -20.93 -10.67 -4.96
N ASN A 77 -21.95 -10.14 -5.63
CA ASN A 77 -23.15 -10.88 -5.97
C ASN A 77 -23.02 -11.44 -7.38
N VAL A 78 -23.14 -12.76 -7.51
CA VAL A 78 -23.04 -13.49 -8.78
C VAL A 78 -24.41 -14.12 -9.04
N GLY A 79 -25.19 -13.47 -9.91
CA GLY A 79 -26.58 -13.83 -10.12
C GLY A 79 -27.41 -13.65 -8.84
N GLU A 80 -27.98 -14.74 -8.33
CA GLU A 80 -28.81 -14.76 -7.11
C GLU A 80 -28.03 -15.14 -5.84
N ARG A 81 -26.71 -15.38 -5.93
CA ARG A 81 -25.89 -15.81 -4.80
C ARG A 81 -24.85 -14.74 -4.43
N THR A 82 -24.81 -14.39 -3.14
CA THR A 82 -23.71 -13.59 -2.57
C THR A 82 -22.51 -14.50 -2.33
N VAL A 83 -21.36 -14.11 -2.86
CA VAL A 83 -20.08 -14.76 -2.65
C VAL A 83 -19.39 -14.08 -1.49
N PHE A 84 -18.99 -14.87 -0.49
CA PHE A 84 -18.29 -14.38 0.69
C PHE A 84 -16.79 -14.63 0.56
N VAL A 85 -15.99 -13.91 1.35
CA VAL A 85 -14.54 -14.13 1.43
C VAL A 85 -14.23 -15.59 1.79
N GLY A 86 -15.02 -16.21 2.67
CA GLY A 86 -14.83 -17.63 3.03
C GLY A 86 -15.03 -18.62 1.88
N ASP A 87 -15.77 -18.24 0.82
CA ASP A 87 -15.97 -19.09 -0.36
C ASP A 87 -14.73 -19.09 -1.27
N VAL A 88 -14.09 -17.92 -1.41
CA VAL A 88 -12.97 -17.69 -2.35
C VAL A 88 -11.59 -17.71 -1.67
N ALA A 89 -11.54 -17.59 -0.35
CA ALA A 89 -10.30 -17.49 0.40
C ALA A 89 -10.34 -18.26 1.72
N ARG A 90 -9.18 -18.78 2.12
CA ARG A 90 -8.98 -19.46 3.40
C ARG A 90 -8.47 -18.46 4.43
N VAL A 91 -9.29 -18.23 5.45
CA VAL A 91 -8.97 -17.33 6.58
C VAL A 91 -8.32 -18.14 7.70
N VAL A 92 -7.08 -17.77 8.06
CA VAL A 92 -6.26 -18.42 9.10
C VAL A 92 -5.86 -17.37 10.12
N ASP A 93 -6.17 -17.59 11.39
CA ASP A 93 -5.66 -16.74 12.47
C ASP A 93 -4.23 -17.12 12.82
N GLY A 94 -3.42 -16.11 13.15
CA GLY A 94 -2.04 -16.29 13.50
C GLY A 94 -1.45 -15.06 14.16
N TYR A 95 -0.13 -14.97 14.11
CA TYR A 95 0.62 -13.88 14.71
C TYR A 95 1.54 -13.26 13.68
N ALA A 96 1.64 -11.93 13.68
CA ALA A 96 2.53 -11.17 12.83
C ALA A 96 3.98 -11.49 13.21
N GLU A 97 4.70 -12.08 12.27
CA GLU A 97 6.15 -12.17 12.34
C GLU A 97 6.72 -10.78 12.06
N ARG A 98 7.68 -10.30 12.87
CA ARG A 98 8.31 -8.99 12.67
C ARG A 98 8.82 -8.87 11.23
N SER A 99 8.12 -8.12 10.38
CA SER A 99 8.80 -7.30 9.39
C SER A 99 9.39 -6.12 10.15
N THR A 100 10.55 -6.33 10.75
CA THR A 100 11.46 -5.22 11.08
C THR A 100 11.90 -4.61 9.75
N ILE A 101 11.05 -3.80 9.14
CA ILE A 101 11.58 -2.63 8.46
C ILE A 101 12.07 -1.74 9.59
N SER A 102 13.36 -1.83 9.90
CA SER A 102 14.03 -0.73 10.55
C SER A 102 13.95 0.43 9.56
N PRO A 103 13.15 1.51 9.75
CA PRO A 103 13.61 2.77 9.21
C PRO A 103 14.86 3.04 10.03
N GLY A 104 16.02 2.78 9.42
CA GLY A 104 17.29 3.18 9.99
C GLY A 104 17.16 4.65 10.38
N ARG A 105 17.00 4.88 11.67
CA ARG A 105 17.18 6.19 12.26
C ARG A 105 18.64 6.53 12.00
N THR A 106 18.88 7.31 10.97
CA THR A 106 19.98 8.25 10.96
C THR A 106 19.42 9.62 10.62
N ALA A 107 18.73 10.19 11.61
CA ALA A 107 18.70 11.63 11.74
C ALA A 107 20.15 12.11 11.95
N SER A 108 20.73 12.65 10.87
CA SER A 108 21.73 13.73 10.74
C SER A 108 22.72 14.03 11.88
N PRO A 109 23.96 14.38 11.52
CA PRO A 109 24.34 15.77 11.78
C PRO A 109 24.94 16.47 10.55
N ARG A 110 24.47 17.70 10.35
CA ARG A 110 25.11 18.84 9.68
C ARG A 110 26.51 18.59 9.11
N SER A 111 26.64 18.77 7.81
CA SER A 111 27.89 19.21 7.19
C SER A 111 27.59 20.43 6.32
N PRO A 112 27.97 21.66 6.72
CA PRO A 112 27.96 22.79 5.81
C PRO A 112 29.24 22.77 4.97
N ARG A 113 29.10 23.25 3.73
CA ARG A 113 30.15 23.53 2.73
C ARG A 113 30.62 22.32 1.92
N ARG A 114 30.32 22.35 0.62
CA ARG A 114 31.22 22.99 -0.35
C ARG A 114 30.45 23.32 -1.63
N GLN A 115 30.65 24.56 -2.09
CA GLN A 115 30.04 25.13 -3.28
C GLN A 115 30.47 24.34 -4.53
N ASN A 116 29.51 23.73 -5.22
CA ASN A 116 29.64 23.44 -6.65
C ASN A 116 28.55 24.22 -7.39
N ARG A 117 28.76 25.54 -7.53
CA ARG A 117 28.24 26.26 -8.68
C ARG A 117 29.05 25.79 -9.88
N ARG A 118 28.45 25.06 -10.81
CA ARG A 118 28.70 25.21 -12.25
C ARG A 118 27.81 24.24 -13.04
N GLY A 119 27.02 24.85 -13.92
CA GLY A 119 26.15 24.23 -14.91
C GLY A 119 24.69 24.29 -14.46
N GLU A 120 23.74 24.89 -15.17
CA GLU A 120 23.62 25.40 -16.54
C GLU A 120 22.22 26.11 -16.59
N PRO A 121 21.57 26.42 -17.73
CA PRO A 121 21.94 27.24 -18.88
C PRO A 121 20.85 28.34 -19.14
N HIS A 122 20.85 28.91 -20.35
CA HIS A 122 19.72 29.53 -21.06
C HIS A 122 19.65 31.06 -21.27
N ARG A 123 19.84 31.37 -22.56
CA ARG A 123 19.15 32.38 -23.37
C ARG A 123 19.72 33.80 -23.33
N ALA A 124 20.82 33.93 -24.07
CA ALA A 124 21.13 35.14 -24.81
C ALA A 124 19.96 35.50 -25.76
N ARG A 125 19.14 36.47 -25.36
CA ARG A 125 18.31 37.25 -26.28
C ARG A 125 18.61 38.72 -26.08
N ARG A 126 19.54 39.25 -26.88
CA ARG A 126 19.60 40.67 -27.21
C ARG A 126 19.99 40.82 -28.68
N ARG A 127 18.99 40.73 -29.56
CA ARG A 127 19.03 41.46 -30.83
C ARG A 127 18.49 42.85 -30.56
N ARG A 128 19.37 43.85 -30.51
CA ARG A 128 19.05 45.27 -30.75
C ARG A 128 20.34 45.99 -31.13
N GLN A 129 20.63 46.04 -32.42
CA GLN A 129 21.31 47.18 -33.02
C GLN A 129 20.87 47.28 -34.48
N GLY A 130 20.31 48.44 -34.80
CA GLY A 130 19.73 48.81 -36.08
C GLY A 130 19.15 50.19 -35.88
N ARG A 131 20.07 51.14 -35.64
CA ARG A 131 19.78 52.58 -35.66
C ARG A 131 19.66 53.02 -37.13
N HIS A 132 19.02 54.18 -37.31
CA HIS A 132 18.92 55.01 -38.52
C HIS A 132 17.82 54.57 -39.51
N ASP A 133 16.94 55.43 -40.03
CA ASP A 133 16.98 56.89 -40.10
C ASP A 133 15.58 57.51 -40.20
N HIS A 134 15.55 58.82 -40.03
CA HIS A 134 14.41 59.71 -39.93
C HIS A 134 13.88 60.10 -41.33
N ARG A 135 12.57 60.34 -41.38
CA ARG A 135 11.89 61.42 -42.14
C ARG A 135 12.07 61.51 -43.67
N ARG A 136 10.89 61.44 -44.31
CA ARG A 136 10.31 62.46 -45.23
C ARG A 136 10.93 62.63 -46.61
#